data_AF-A0A285I5P7-F1
#
_entry.id   AF-A0A285I5P7-F1
#
_cell.length_a   1.000
_cell.length_b   1.000
_cell.length_c   1.000
_cell.angle_alpha   90.00
_cell.angle_beta   90.00
_cell.angle_gamma   90.00
#
_symmetry.space_group_name_H-M   'P 1'
#
loop_
_entity.id
_entity.type
_entity.pdbx_description
1 polymer ?
#
loop_
_entity_poly.entity_id
_entity_poly.type
_entity_poly.pdbx_seq_one_letter_code
_entity_poly.pdbx_strand_id
1 'polypeptide(L)'
;MKCPHCLESVSIFSKEMNKFGKSKVCPKCSNSIQLYVSPKWAAILIIPAVVSALLLEPIFIDAGLSGSLSTGLMCGVMVLLSMRLKVPKVKESA
;
A
#
# COMPACT_ATOMS: atom_id res chain seq x y z
N MET A 1 7.35 -2.57 -5.11
CA MET A 1 7.57 -1.10 -5.16
C MET A 1 8.99 -0.83 -5.61
N LYS A 2 9.34 0.29 -6.25
CA LYS A 2 10.76 0.61 -6.55
C LYS A 2 11.34 1.53 -5.48
N CYS A 3 12.56 1.26 -5.05
CA CYS A 3 13.29 2.13 -4.12
C CYS A 3 13.69 3.44 -4.84
N PRO A 4 13.50 4.62 -4.24
CA PRO A 4 13.95 5.89 -4.83
C PRO A 4 15.48 6.04 -4.87
N HIS A 5 16.24 5.24 -4.10
CA HIS A 5 17.70 5.33 -4.03
C HIS A 5 18.42 4.37 -4.99
N CYS A 6 18.00 3.10 -5.04
CA CYS A 6 18.65 2.08 -5.85
C CYS A 6 17.82 1.61 -7.05
N LEU A 7 16.61 2.13 -7.25
CA LEU A 7 15.66 1.74 -8.30
C LEU A 7 15.23 0.26 -8.29
N GLU A 8 15.79 -0.54 -7.39
CA GLU A 8 15.50 -1.95 -7.24
C GLU A 8 14.11 -2.19 -6.65
N SER A 9 13.50 -3.32 -7.02
CA SER A 9 12.19 -3.73 -6.53
C SER A 9 12.28 -4.18 -5.07
N VAL A 10 11.57 -3.48 -4.19
CA VAL A 10 11.39 -3.83 -2.79
C VAL A 10 9.99 -4.42 -2.59
N SER A 11 9.93 -5.55 -1.90
CA SER A 11 8.67 -6.19 -1.51
C SER A 11 8.13 -5.59 -0.21
N ILE A 12 6.81 -5.37 -0.17
CA ILE A 12 6.09 -4.79 0.98
C ILE A 12 6.26 -5.63 2.25
N PHE A 13 6.47 -6.93 2.05
CA PHE A 13 6.56 -7.95 3.09
C PHE A 13 8.00 -8.28 3.49
N SER A 14 9.00 -7.53 3.01
CA SER A 14 10.38 -7.72 3.46
C SER A 14 10.51 -7.44 4.96
N LYS A 15 11.40 -8.16 5.65
CA LYS A 15 11.62 -8.05 7.10
C LYS A 15 11.83 -6.60 7.57
N GLU A 16 12.61 -5.82 6.82
CA GLU A 16 12.85 -4.40 7.10
C GLU A 16 11.64 -3.51 6.83
N MET A 17 10.75 -3.91 5.92
CA MET A 17 9.48 -3.22 5.68
C MET A 17 8.39 -3.62 6.68
N ASN A 18 8.48 -4.79 7.32
CA ASN A 18 7.53 -5.23 8.34
C ASN A 18 7.88 -4.74 9.76
N LYS A 19 9.12 -4.26 9.99
CA LYS A 19 9.49 -3.63 11.27
C LYS A 19 8.61 -2.41 11.55
N PHE A 20 7.86 -2.45 12.64
CA PHE A 20 7.08 -1.30 13.11
C PHE A 20 8.05 -0.19 13.56
N GLY A 21 8.07 0.93 12.84
CA GLY A 21 9.00 2.04 13.10
C GLY A 21 8.74 3.22 12.16
N LYS A 22 9.04 4.44 12.63
CA LYS A 22 8.83 5.70 11.88
C LYS A 22 9.71 5.80 10.63
N SER A 23 10.88 5.17 10.66
CA SER A 23 11.84 5.09 9.55
C SER A 23 12.00 3.64 9.10
N LYS A 24 11.62 3.35 7.86
CA LYS A 24 11.88 2.05 7.23
C LYS A 24 13.23 2.13 6.53
N VAL A 25 13.87 0.98 6.29
CA VAL A 25 15.16 0.91 5.60
C VAL A 25 15.03 0.01 4.39
N CYS A 26 15.68 0.37 3.27
CA CYS A 26 15.69 -0.48 2.10
C CYS A 26 16.58 -1.71 2.36
N PRO A 27 16.09 -2.95 2.12
CA PRO A 27 16.86 -4.16 2.37
C PRO A 27 18.06 -4.36 1.43
N LYS A 28 18.17 -3.57 0.35
CA LYS A 28 19.22 -3.68 -0.67
C LYS A 28 20.32 -2.64 -0.52
N CYS A 29 19.94 -1.38 -0.32
CA CYS A 29 20.90 -0.28 -0.20
C CYS A 29 21.06 0.28 1.21
N SER A 30 20.33 -0.28 2.19
CA SER A 30 20.35 0.16 3.60
C SER A 30 20.05 1.65 3.82
N ASN A 31 19.51 2.33 2.81
CA ASN A 31 19.08 3.73 2.92
C ASN A 31 17.70 3.83 3.58
N SER A 32 17.51 4.91 4.32
CA SER A 32 16.24 5.22 4.97
C SER A 32 15.18 5.59 3.92
N ILE A 33 14.00 5.01 4.06
CA ILE A 33 12.84 5.19 3.18
C ILE A 33 11.60 5.41 4.04
N GLN A 34 10.66 6.19 3.54
CA GLN A 34 9.38 6.44 4.20
C GLN A 34 8.24 5.95 3.32
N LEU A 35 7.30 5.22 3.93
CA LEU A 35 6.04 4.88 3.29
C LEU A 35 5.11 6.08 3.38
N TYR A 36 4.51 6.45 2.26
CA TYR A 36 3.47 7.47 2.21
C TYR A 36 2.31 6.97 1.35
N VAL A 37 1.10 7.39 1.70
CA VAL A 37 -0.07 7.18 0.85
C VAL A 37 -0.16 8.39 -0.08
N SER A 38 -0.08 8.16 -1.39
CA SER A 38 -0.26 9.25 -2.35
C SER A 38 -1.75 9.53 -2.53
N PRO A 39 -2.27 10.71 -2.12
CA PRO A 39 -3.70 11.00 -2.17
C PRO A 39 -4.24 11.01 -3.61
N LYS A 40 -3.41 11.39 -4.59
CA LYS A 40 -3.76 11.34 -6.02
C LYS A 40 -4.09 9.91 -6.49
N TRP A 41 -3.28 8.92 -6.10
CA TRP A 41 -3.55 7.52 -6.45
C TRP A 41 -4.68 6.93 -5.64
N ALA A 42 -4.81 7.30 -4.37
CA ALA A 42 -5.94 6.87 -3.55
C ALA A 42 -7.28 7.33 -4.17
N ALA A 43 -7.38 8.58 -4.62
CA ALA A 43 -8.57 9.09 -5.30
C ALA A 43 -8.85 8.40 -6.64
N ILE A 44 -7.81 8.15 -7.45
CA ILE A 44 -7.95 7.43 -8.71
C ILE A 44 -8.38 5.98 -8.49
N LEU A 45 -7.86 5.32 -7.45
CA LEU A 45 -8.20 3.93 -7.13
C LEU A 45 -9.57 3.79 -6.50
N ILE A 46 -10.11 4.80 -5.81
CA ILE A 46 -11.47 4.75 -5.25
C ILE A 46 -12.53 4.45 -6.31
N ILE A 47 -12.41 5.04 -7.51
CA ILE A 47 -13.41 4.86 -8.59
C ILE A 47 -13.53 3.38 -9.01
N PRO A 48 -12.46 2.69 -9.44
CA PRO A 48 -12.54 1.27 -9.73
C PRO A 48 -12.84 0.43 -8.49
N ALA A 49 -12.55 0.89 -7.26
CA ALA A 49 -12.96 0.20 -6.04
C ALA A 49 -14.49 0.15 -5.91
N VAL A 50 -15.15 1.30 -6.09
CA VAL A 50 -16.60 1.41 -5.97
C VAL A 50 -17.29 0.64 -7.08
N VAL A 51 -16.77 0.74 -8.32
CA VAL A 51 -17.30 -0.02 -9.46
C VAL A 51 -17.12 -1.53 -9.27
N SER A 52 -15.94 -1.97 -8.83
CA SER A 52 -15.70 -3.40 -8.58
C SER A 52 -16.48 -3.92 -7.37
N ALA A 53 -16.70 -3.12 -6.33
CA ALA A 53 -17.60 -3.49 -5.24
C ALA A 53 -19.02 -3.72 -5.76
N LEU A 54 -19.58 -2.78 -6.54
CA LEU A 54 -20.93 -2.90 -7.10
C LEU A 54 -21.10 -4.10 -8.05
N LEU A 55 -20.06 -4.42 -8.84
CA LEU A 55 -20.09 -5.55 -9.78
C LEU A 55 -19.77 -6.90 -9.14
N LEU A 56 -18.98 -6.94 -8.05
CA LEU A 56 -18.63 -8.19 -7.36
C LEU A 56 -19.61 -8.56 -6.24
N GLU A 57 -20.46 -7.64 -5.79
CA GLU A 57 -21.58 -7.94 -4.87
C GLU A 57 -22.36 -9.21 -5.25
N PRO A 58 -22.82 -9.42 -6.50
CA PRO A 58 -23.51 -10.66 -6.87
C PRO A 58 -22.61 -11.90 -6.87
N ILE A 59 -21.31 -11.74 -7.13
CA ILE A 59 -20.34 -12.86 -7.20
C ILE A 59 -19.95 -13.35 -5.79
N PHE A 60 -19.84 -12.42 -4.83
CA PHE A 60 -19.49 -12.77 -3.45
C PHE A 60 -20.64 -13.47 -2.70
N ILE A 61 -21.89 -13.12 -3.03
CA ILE A 61 -23.07 -13.79 -2.48
C ILE A 61 -23.13 -15.26 -2.95
N ASP A 62 -22.80 -15.53 -4.22
CA ASP A 62 -22.76 -16.88 -4.79
C ASP A 62 -21.62 -17.74 -4.20
N ALA A 63 -20.48 -17.11 -3.88
CA ALA A 63 -19.32 -17.77 -3.27
C ALA A 63 -19.46 -18.03 -1.76
N GLY A 64 -20.60 -17.68 -1.14
CA GLY A 64 -20.84 -17.88 0.30
C GLY A 64 -19.95 -17.05 1.23
N LEU A 65 -19.30 -16.01 0.70
CA LEU A 65 -18.41 -15.16 1.47
C LEU A 65 -19.17 -13.92 1.95
N SER A 66 -19.10 -13.63 3.25
CA SER A 66 -19.76 -12.45 3.84
C SER A 66 -19.30 -11.18 3.10
N GLY A 67 -20.25 -10.38 2.59
CA GLY A 67 -19.94 -9.15 1.84
C GLY A 67 -19.03 -8.15 2.60
N SER A 68 -19.01 -8.23 3.94
CA SER A 68 -18.11 -7.45 4.80
C SER A 68 -16.64 -7.88 4.72
N LEU A 69 -16.37 -9.18 4.61
CA LEU A 69 -15.02 -9.74 4.51
C LEU A 69 -14.38 -9.40 3.15
N SER A 70 -15.15 -9.55 2.07
CA SER A 70 -14.69 -9.23 0.73
C SER A 70 -14.38 -7.73 0.58
N THR A 71 -15.27 -6.87 1.08
CA THR A 71 -15.08 -5.42 1.06
C THR A 71 -13.86 -5.01 1.88
N GLY A 72 -13.66 -5.62 3.07
CA GLY A 72 -12.49 -5.38 3.89
C GLY A 72 -11.19 -5.76 3.21
N LEU A 73 -11.15 -6.92 2.55
CA LEU A 73 -9.96 -7.41 1.85
C LEU A 73 -9.63 -6.54 0.62
N MET A 74 -10.65 -6.15 -0.17
CA MET A 74 -10.47 -5.24 -1.30
C MET A 74 -9.97 -3.86 -0.86
N CYS A 75 -10.52 -3.30 0.22
CA CYS A 75 -10.03 -2.07 0.83
C CYS A 75 -8.56 -2.21 1.28
N GLY A 76 -8.20 -3.32 1.92
CA GLY A 76 -6.81 -3.59 2.32
C GLY A 76 -5.84 -3.61 1.15
N VAL A 77 -6.19 -4.32 0.07
CA VAL A 77 -5.38 -4.38 -1.16
C VAL A 77 -5.27 -3.01 -1.82
N MET A 78 -6.35 -2.24 -1.86
CA MET A 78 -6.36 -0.86 -2.38
C MET A 78 -5.41 0.06 -1.63
N VAL A 79 -5.43 0.01 -0.30
CA VAL A 79 -4.54 0.81 0.53
C VAL A 79 -3.08 0.41 0.28
N LEU A 80 -2.80 -0.90 0.19
CA LEU A 80 -1.46 -1.40 -0.13
C LEU A 80 -0.96 -0.93 -1.51
N LEU A 81 -1.83 -0.88 -2.52
CA LEU A 81 -1.50 -0.37 -3.86
C LEU A 81 -1.31 1.16 -3.88
N SER A 82 -1.99 1.87 -2.98
CA SER A 82 -1.89 3.32 -2.82
C SER A 82 -0.64 3.74 -2.03
N MET A 83 -0.02 2.81 -1.30
CA MET A 83 1.25 3.04 -0.63
C MET A 83 2.40 3.15 -1.63
N ARG A 84 3.19 4.21 -1.48
CA ARG A 84 4.38 4.49 -2.29
C ARG A 84 5.57 4.79 -1.37
N LEU A 85 6.76 4.63 -1.92
CA LEU A 85 8.03 4.91 -1.23
C LEU A 85 8.49 6.33 -1.56
N LYS A 86 8.97 7.06 -0.57
CA LYS A 86 9.62 8.36 -0.72
C LYS A 86 10.89 8.41 0.12
N VAL A 87 11.84 9.25 -0.28
CA VAL A 87 13.01 9.61 0.53
C VAL A 87 12.49 10.33 1.79
N PRO A 88 12.91 9.92 3.00
CA PRO A 88 12.50 10.59 4.22
C PRO A 88 12.99 12.03 4.16
N LYS A 89 12.09 12.98 4.42
CA LYS A 89 12.53 14.34 4.72
C LYS A 89 13.14 14.29 6.12
N VAL A 90 14.46 14.39 6.20
CA VAL A 90 15.14 14.65 7.47
C VAL A 90 14.52 15.93 8.01
N LYS A 91 13.72 15.82 9.09
CA LYS A 91 13.40 16.98 9.90
C LYS A 91 14.69 17.33 10.61
N GLU A 92 15.45 18.23 10.02
CA GLU A 92 16.50 18.96 10.71
C GLU A 92 15.80 19.64 11.89
N SER A 93 15.91 19.01 13.05
CA SER A 93 15.36 19.50 14.30
C SER A 93 16.44 20.42 14.83
N ALA A 94 16.38 21.68 14.40
CA ALA A 94 17.13 22.78 15.00
C ALA A 94 16.47 23.15 16.34
#